data_AF-A0A2M9Q747-F1
#
_entry.id   AF-A0A2M9Q747-F1
#
_cell.length_a   1.000
_cell.length_b   1.000
_cell.length_c   1.000
_cell.angle_alpha   90.00
_cell.angle_beta   90.00
_cell.angle_gamma   90.00
#
_symmetry.space_group_name_H-M   'P 1'
#
loop_
_entity.id
_entity.type
_entity.pdbx_description
1 polymer ?
#
loop_
_entity_poly.entity_id
_entity_poly.type
_entity_poly.pdbx_seq_one_letter_code
_entity_poly.pdbx_strand_id
1 'polypeptide(L)'
;MDIVEKLKLEIAKLEACNEDLLVAIDVHNKRGEYHLSAECMRKINKTTREIKRLKAHLQDQQNFMWVIKDLQDRGLLSEVMKQYAHQA
;
A
#
# COMPACT_ATOMS: atom_id res chain seq x y z
N MET A 1 3.05 13.63 -9.22
CA MET A 1 2.22 12.49 -8.77
C MET A 1 2.08 12.57 -7.27
N ASP A 2 0.84 12.67 -6.80
CA ASP A 2 0.46 12.72 -5.38
C ASP A 2 0.95 11.47 -4.62
N ILE A 3 1.20 11.58 -3.32
CA ILE A 3 1.65 10.47 -2.46
C ILE A 3 0.61 9.35 -2.46
N VAL A 4 -0.68 9.69 -2.39
CA VAL A 4 -1.78 8.73 -2.45
C VAL A 4 -1.73 7.94 -3.77
N GLU A 5 -1.50 8.64 -4.88
CA GLU A 5 -1.44 8.03 -6.21
C GLU A 5 -0.20 7.16 -6.41
N LYS A 6 0.95 7.58 -5.86
CA LYS A 6 2.16 6.74 -5.77
C LYS A 6 1.91 5.45 -5.00
N LEU A 7 1.25 5.52 -3.85
CA LEU A 7 0.94 4.34 -3.04
C LEU A 7 -0.02 3.40 -3.77
N LYS A 8 -1.07 3.93 -4.41
CA LYS A 8 -2.01 3.13 -5.22
C LYS A 8 -1.30 2.41 -6.36
N LEU A 9 -0.41 3.10 -7.08
CA LEU A 9 0.30 2.53 -8.21
C LEU A 9 1.27 1.42 -7.77
N GLU A 10 1.99 1.60 -6.67
CA GLU A 10 2.88 0.55 -6.16
C GLU A 10 2.09 -0.67 -5.67
N ILE A 11 0.95 -0.46 -4.99
CA ILE A 11 0.06 -1.57 -4.60
C ILE A 11 -0.40 -2.35 -5.83
N ALA A 12 -0.91 -1.66 -6.86
CA ALA A 12 -1.42 -2.31 -8.07
C ALA A 12 -0.34 -3.09 -8.82
N LYS A 13 0.87 -2.53 -8.90
CA LYS A 13 2.04 -3.20 -9.49
C LYS A 13 2.40 -4.49 -8.75
N LEU A 14 2.39 -4.46 -7.42
CA LEU A 14 2.69 -5.63 -6.59
C LEU A 14 1.57 -6.69 -6.68
N GLU A 15 0.31 -6.27 -6.77
CA GLU A 15 -0.84 -7.16 -6.98
C GLU A 15 -0.74 -7.86 -8.34
N ALA A 16 -0.47 -7.13 -9.42
CA ALA A 16 -0.25 -7.71 -10.75
C ALA A 16 0.92 -8.71 -10.76
N CYS A 17 2.03 -8.37 -10.10
CA CYS A 17 3.17 -9.28 -10.00
C CYS A 17 2.81 -10.58 -9.23
N ASN A 18 1.96 -10.50 -8.21
CA ASN A 18 1.48 -11.69 -7.50
C ASN A 18 0.59 -12.57 -8.39
N GLU A 19 -0.26 -11.98 -9.24
CA GLU A 19 -1.07 -12.72 -10.21
C GLU A 19 -0.19 -13.48 -11.21
N ASP A 20 0.84 -12.84 -11.75
CA ASP A 20 1.83 -13.50 -12.63
C ASP A 20 2.53 -14.67 -11.93
N LEU A 21 2.90 -14.49 -10.65
CA LEU A 21 3.54 -15.55 -9.86
C LEU A 21 2.60 -16.73 -9.59
N LEU A 22 1.29 -16.50 -9.43
CA LEU A 22 0.30 -17.56 -9.29
C LEU A 22 0.19 -18.40 -10.57
N VAL A 23 0.23 -17.76 -11.73
CA VAL A 23 0.28 -18.47 -13.03
C VAL A 23 1.58 -19.27 -13.15
N ALA A 24 2.71 -18.69 -12.77
CA ALA A 24 4.01 -19.38 -12.79
C ALA A 24 4.02 -20.63 -11.87
N ILE A 25 3.38 -20.55 -10.70
CA ILE A 25 3.23 -21.70 -9.79
C ILE A 25 2.53 -22.87 -10.47
N ASP A 26 1.43 -22.63 -11.19
CA ASP A 26 0.70 -23.68 -11.90
C ASP A 26 1.57 -24.32 -13.00
N VAL A 27 2.31 -23.51 -13.75
CA VAL A 27 3.26 -24.00 -14.78
C VAL A 27 4.35 -24.87 -14.16
N HIS A 28 4.99 -24.42 -13.08
CA HIS A 28 6.04 -25.19 -12.39
C HIS A 28 5.50 -26.49 -11.80
N ASN A 29 4.30 -26.47 -11.21
CA ASN A 29 3.65 -27.68 -10.69
C ASN A 29 3.39 -28.71 -11.80
N LYS A 30 2.88 -28.27 -12.96
CA LYS A 30 2.65 -29.15 -14.13
C LYS A 30 3.93 -29.77 -14.68
N ARG A 31 5.07 -29.09 -14.51
CA ARG A 31 6.40 -29.56 -14.93
C ARG A 31 7.12 -30.40 -13.86
N GLY A 32 6.55 -30.55 -12.66
CA GLY A 32 7.22 -31.21 -11.53
C GLY A 32 8.34 -30.37 -10.89
N GLU A 33 8.44 -29.08 -11.23
CA GLU A 33 9.45 -28.14 -10.76
C GLU A 33 9.05 -27.53 -9.40
N TYR A 34 8.76 -28.37 -8.41
CA TYR A 34 8.15 -27.94 -7.14
C TYR A 34 8.99 -26.93 -6.33
N HIS A 35 10.31 -26.96 -6.50
CA HIS A 35 11.20 -25.99 -5.85
C HIS A 35 10.99 -24.56 -6.38
N LEU A 36 10.73 -24.40 -7.70
CA LEU A 36 10.42 -23.11 -8.31
C LEU A 36 9.03 -22.62 -7.91
N SER A 37 8.05 -23.53 -7.86
CA SER A 37 6.71 -23.26 -7.31
C SER A 37 6.79 -22.74 -5.87
N ALA A 38 7.59 -23.38 -5.02
CA ALA A 38 7.82 -22.94 -3.65
C ALA A 38 8.53 -21.57 -3.58
N GLU A 39 9.48 -21.29 -4.49
CA GLU A 39 10.12 -19.98 -4.58
C GLU A 39 9.13 -18.87 -4.93
N CYS A 40 8.25 -19.10 -5.93
CA CYS A 40 7.18 -18.16 -6.28
C CYS A 40 6.25 -17.90 -5.08
N MET A 41 5.85 -18.95 -4.35
CA MET A 41 5.02 -18.80 -3.15
C MET A 41 5.71 -17.96 -2.06
N ARG A 42 7.03 -18.11 -1.87
CA ARG A 42 7.80 -17.26 -0.94
C ARG A 42 7.79 -15.79 -1.37
N LYS A 43 7.93 -15.52 -2.68
CA LYS A 43 7.85 -14.16 -3.24
C LYS A 43 6.46 -13.56 -2.99
N ILE A 44 5.38 -14.28 -3.30
CA ILE A 44 3.99 -13.85 -3.03
C ILE A 44 3.80 -13.51 -1.55
N ASN A 45 4.28 -14.36 -0.64
CA ASN A 45 4.14 -14.12 0.80
C ASN A 45 4.87 -12.85 1.27
N LYS A 46 6.06 -12.58 0.71
CA LYS A 46 6.81 -11.35 1.01
C LYS A 46 6.04 -10.13 0.49
N THR A 47 5.63 -10.17 -0.78
CA THR A 47 4.89 -9.09 -1.44
C THR A 47 3.54 -8.81 -0.78
N THR A 48 2.83 -9.85 -0.33
CA THR A 48 1.54 -9.71 0.38
C THR A 48 1.68 -8.92 1.68
N ARG A 49 2.77 -9.15 2.43
CA ARG A 49 3.05 -8.37 3.66
C ARG A 49 3.36 -6.91 3.33
N GLU A 50 4.06 -6.66 2.24
CA GLU A 50 4.36 -5.32 1.75
C GLU A 50 3.10 -4.58 1.30
N ILE A 51 2.25 -5.22 0.50
CA ILE A 51 0.93 -4.68 0.12
C ILE A 51 0.12 -4.32 1.36
N LYS A 52 0.10 -5.17 2.40
CA LYS A 52 -0.61 -4.86 3.66
C LYS A 52 -0.09 -3.59 4.32
N ARG A 53 1.23 -3.40 4.35
CA ARG A 53 1.86 -2.18 4.90
C ARG A 53 1.52 -0.95 4.06
N LEU A 54 1.57 -1.06 2.73
CA LEU A 54 1.23 0.03 1.82
C LEU A 54 -0.24 0.42 1.92
N LYS A 55 -1.16 -0.56 2.04
CA LYS A 55 -2.59 -0.31 2.26
C LYS A 55 -2.85 0.41 3.58
N ALA A 56 -2.16 0.04 4.65
CA ALA A 56 -2.25 0.75 5.93
C ALA A 56 -1.76 2.20 5.79
N HIS A 57 -0.60 2.41 5.16
CA HIS A 57 -0.08 3.75 4.92
C HIS A 57 -1.01 4.59 4.04
N LEU A 58 -1.62 4.00 3.02
CA LEU A 58 -2.61 4.66 2.17
C LEU A 58 -3.83 5.12 2.99
N GLN A 59 -4.32 4.27 3.89
CA GLN A 59 -5.44 4.60 4.78
C GLN A 59 -5.07 5.76 5.72
N ASP A 60 -3.87 5.74 6.29
CA ASP A 60 -3.39 6.83 7.17
C ASP A 60 -3.32 8.17 6.44
N GLN A 61 -2.80 8.17 5.19
CA GLN A 61 -2.77 9.37 4.35
C GLN A 61 -4.18 9.90 4.03
N GLN A 62 -5.12 8.99 3.72
CA GLN A 62 -6.51 9.35 3.45
C GLN A 62 -7.22 9.92 4.69
N ASN A 63 -6.99 9.31 5.86
CA ASN A 63 -7.52 9.78 7.12
C ASN A 63 -6.98 11.17 7.46
N PHE A 64 -5.67 11.39 7.28
CA PHE A 64 -5.03 12.68 7.53
C PHE A 64 -5.60 13.78 6.63
N MET A 65 -5.74 13.49 5.32
CA MET A 65 -6.39 14.42 4.38
C MET A 65 -7.83 14.73 4.77
N TRP A 66 -8.58 13.72 5.24
CA TRP A 66 -9.95 13.92 5.71
C TRP A 66 -10.01 14.85 6.92
N VAL A 67 -9.12 14.68 7.90
CA VAL A 67 -9.03 15.56 9.08
C VAL A 67 -8.69 17.00 8.66
N ILE A 68 -7.71 17.20 7.77
CA ILE A 68 -7.38 18.54 7.26
C ILE A 68 -8.60 19.19 6.62
N LYS A 69 -9.33 18.43 5.79
CA LYS A 69 -10.53 18.93 5.11
C LYS A 69 -11.63 19.29 6.10
N ASP A 70 -11.91 18.44 7.08
CA ASP A 70 -12.91 18.72 8.13
C ASP A 70 -12.56 19.99 8.93
N LEU A 71 -11.29 20.16 9.31
CA LEU A 71 -10.83 21.37 10.00
C LEU A 71 -10.94 22.62 9.11
N GLN A 72 -10.68 22.48 7.80
CA GLN A 72 -10.82 23.56 6.84
C GLN A 72 -12.28 23.96 6.66
N ASP A 73 -13.17 22.98 6.49
CA ASP A 73 -14.61 23.19 6.31
C ASP A 73 -15.25 23.85 7.56
N ARG A 74 -14.69 23.61 8.75
CA ARG A 74 -15.09 24.27 10.01
C ARG A 74 -14.43 25.64 10.23
N GLY A 75 -13.49 26.06 9.37
CA GLY A 75 -12.72 27.30 9.54
C GLY A 75 -11.67 27.26 10.67
N LEU A 76 -11.44 26.09 11.28
CA LEU A 76 -10.57 25.91 12.45
C LEU A 76 -9.12 25.55 12.09
N LEU A 77 -8.85 25.21 10.82
CA LEU A 77 -7.53 24.74 10.37
C LEU A 77 -6.42 25.72 10.77
N SER A 78 -6.64 27.03 10.60
CA SER A 78 -5.64 28.05 10.91
C SER A 78 -5.30 28.16 12.40
N GLU A 79 -6.28 27.94 13.29
CA GLU A 79 -6.09 27.97 14.73
C GLU A 79 -5.32 26.74 15.21
N VAL A 80 -5.70 25.57 14.70
CA VAL A 80 -5.01 24.29 15.01
C VAL A 80 -3.55 24.34 14.56
N MET A 81 -3.27 24.87 13.36
CA MET A 81 -1.89 25.02 12.87
C MET A 81 -1.05 25.96 13.74
N LYS A 82 -1.63 27.07 14.24
CA LYS A 82 -0.94 27.99 15.16
C LYS A 82 -0.59 27.32 16.49
N GLN A 83 -1.52 26.58 17.07
CA GLN A 83 -1.30 25.85 18.32
C GLN A 83 -0.20 24.78 18.16
N TYR A 84 -0.23 24.01 17.07
CA TYR A 84 0.78 23.01 16.79
C TYR A 84 2.19 23.62 16.66
N ALA A 85 2.30 24.75 15.95
CA ALA A 85 3.57 25.45 15.77
C ALA A 85 4.15 26.05 17.06
N HIS A 86 3.35 26.22 18.12
CA HIS A 86 3.82 26.70 19.43
C HIS A 86 4.16 25.55 20.39
N GLN A 87 3.77 24.32 20.07
CA GLN A 87 4.07 23.12 20.85
C GLN A 87 5.27 22.32 20.32
N ALA A 88 5.75 22.63 19.12
CA ALA A 88 6.93 22.04 18.47
C ALA A 88 8.19 22.88 18.72
#